data_AF-A0A124E3T3-F1
#
_entry.id   AF-A0A124E3T3-F1
#
_cell.length_a   1.000
_cell.length_b   1.000
_cell.length_c   1.000
_cell.angle_alpha   90.00
_cell.angle_beta   90.00
_cell.angle_gamma   90.00
#
_symmetry.space_group_name_H-M   'P 1'
#
loop_
_entity.id
_entity.type
_entity.pdbx_description
1 polymer ?
#
loop_
_entity_poly.entity_id
_entity_poly.type
_entity_poly.pdbx_seq_one_letter_code
_entity_poly.pdbx_strand_id
1 'polypeptide(L)'
;MADLPFGFSAGNDPDRDKDKKDPSSGSGPGNSGPGPGSDPFGFGMGGANFDMGDLGQIFTKLGEMFSGASSAMSGKQSGPVNYDLARQLASNSIGFVAPVPEKTTGAVADAVRLAETWLDGVTPLPAGTTRSVAWTPSDWLDNTLDTWKRLCDPVAEQISSVWASALPEEAKSMAGPLLAMMSQMGGMAFGSQLGQALGKLSREVLTSTDIGLPLGPKGVAALMPEAIETLAEGLERPRSEILTFLAAREAAHHRLFSHVPWLSSQLLGAVEAFAKGMKVDMSGIEDFARGFNPASLGDPSEMEQLLNQGIFEPKATPEQEAALERLETLLALIEGWVQTVVAAALGDRIPGTSALAEMLRRRRATGGPAEQTFATLVGLELRPRKMREAAVLWERLTEAVGTDARDGVWQHPDLLPSAADLDEPAGFIDRMIGGDTSGIDSAFEQAIADLEKEQRDGPTKREDDEES
;
A
#
# COMPACT_ATOMS: atom_id res chain seq x y z
N MET A 1 -5.60 32.69 -62.69
CA MET A 1 -4.91 31.45 -62.32
C MET A 1 -3.48 31.83 -61.95
N ALA A 2 -3.14 32.46 -60.82
CA ALA A 2 -3.72 32.51 -59.45
C ALA A 2 -3.61 31.15 -58.74
N ASP A 3 -3.01 30.96 -57.55
CA ASP A 3 -2.43 31.88 -56.57
C ASP A 3 -1.42 31.14 -55.65
N LEU A 4 -0.35 31.82 -55.26
CA LEU A 4 0.18 31.91 -53.88
C LEU A 4 -0.13 33.36 -53.44
N PRO A 5 -0.15 33.80 -52.14
CA PRO A 5 0.72 33.34 -51.03
C PRO A 5 0.17 33.50 -49.56
N PHE A 6 1.00 33.09 -48.59
CA PHE A 6 1.28 33.61 -47.22
C PHE A 6 0.28 34.46 -46.39
N GLY A 7 0.31 34.28 -45.06
CA GLY A 7 0.03 35.38 -44.12
C GLY A 7 -0.14 35.02 -42.63
N PHE A 8 0.88 35.34 -41.82
CA PHE A 8 0.74 35.67 -40.39
C PHE A 8 0.04 37.04 -40.24
N SER A 9 -0.74 37.28 -39.18
CA SER A 9 -0.89 38.64 -38.61
C SER A 9 -1.18 38.62 -37.11
N ALA A 10 -0.32 39.31 -36.37
CA ALA A 10 -0.71 40.07 -35.19
C ALA A 10 -1.20 41.45 -35.67
N GLY A 11 -2.23 42.00 -35.03
CA GLY A 11 -2.70 43.35 -35.33
C GLY A 11 -4.03 43.67 -34.64
N ASN A 12 -3.97 44.58 -33.68
CA ASN A 12 -5.08 45.29 -33.06
C ASN A 12 -6.07 45.87 -34.09
N ASP A 13 -7.33 46.03 -33.70
CA ASP A 13 -8.11 47.23 -34.03
C ASP A 13 -9.09 47.61 -32.89
N PRO A 14 -9.42 48.90 -32.70
CA PRO A 14 -10.06 49.47 -31.51
C PRO A 14 -11.55 49.85 -31.71
N ASP A 15 -12.09 50.51 -30.68
CA ASP A 15 -13.33 51.33 -30.62
C ASP A 15 -14.70 50.66 -30.37
N ARG A 16 -15.14 50.71 -29.09
CA ARG A 16 -16.28 51.55 -28.63
C ARG A 16 -16.54 51.30 -27.13
N ASP A 17 -16.14 52.14 -26.18
CA ASP A 17 -16.62 53.50 -25.79
C ASP A 17 -17.81 53.49 -24.79
N LYS A 18 -17.61 54.16 -23.63
CA LYS A 18 -18.55 54.65 -22.57
C LYS A 18 -18.95 53.68 -21.44
N ASP A 19 -18.92 53.97 -20.13
CA ASP A 19 -18.87 55.19 -19.29
C ASP A 19 -18.20 54.84 -17.92
N LYS A 20 -17.16 55.54 -17.46
CA LYS A 20 -17.12 56.66 -16.48
C LYS A 20 -17.65 56.41 -15.04
N LYS A 21 -16.69 56.56 -14.11
CA LYS A 21 -16.70 57.30 -12.81
C LYS A 21 -17.12 56.59 -11.51
N ASP A 22 -16.11 56.37 -10.66
CA ASP A 22 -16.13 56.69 -9.22
C ASP A 22 -16.29 58.23 -9.00
N PRO A 23 -16.86 58.75 -7.87
CA PRO A 23 -16.28 58.59 -6.53
C PRO A 23 -17.21 58.64 -5.29
N SER A 24 -16.58 58.40 -4.13
CA SER A 24 -16.95 58.58 -2.72
C SER A 24 -18.08 59.57 -2.32
N SER A 25 -18.95 59.17 -1.37
CA SER A 25 -18.97 59.67 0.04
C SER A 25 -20.30 59.40 0.77
N GLY A 26 -20.24 58.69 1.91
CA GLY A 26 -20.95 58.98 3.18
C GLY A 26 -22.47 58.85 3.30
N SER A 27 -22.95 57.89 4.12
CA SER A 27 -23.78 58.08 5.34
C SER A 27 -24.44 56.75 5.77
N GLY A 28 -24.26 56.32 7.03
CA GLY A 28 -24.87 55.11 7.64
C GLY A 28 -26.39 55.26 7.93
N PRO A 29 -27.06 54.35 8.68
CA PRO A 29 -26.51 53.39 9.65
C PRO A 29 -27.03 51.94 9.55
N GLY A 30 -26.27 50.99 10.12
CA GLY A 30 -26.75 49.74 10.72
C GLY A 30 -27.61 48.77 9.89
N ASN A 31 -26.97 47.74 9.31
CA ASN A 31 -27.55 46.40 9.33
C ASN A 31 -26.44 45.35 9.17
N SER A 32 -26.39 44.42 10.12
CA SER A 32 -25.52 43.26 10.19
C SER A 32 -25.63 42.39 8.93
N GLY A 33 -24.53 42.25 8.19
CA GLY A 33 -24.39 41.23 7.15
C GLY A 33 -24.35 39.82 7.75
N PRO A 34 -24.93 38.82 7.06
CA PRO A 34 -24.85 37.43 7.50
C PRO A 34 -23.42 36.93 7.27
N GLY A 35 -22.81 36.42 8.34
CA GLY A 35 -21.56 35.67 8.29
C GLY A 35 -21.71 34.35 7.51
N PRO A 36 -20.58 33.69 7.20
CA PRO A 36 -20.56 32.49 6.38
C PRO A 36 -21.26 31.32 7.07
N GLY A 37 -22.45 30.97 6.58
CA GLY A 37 -22.92 29.58 6.51
C GLY A 37 -22.19 28.87 5.37
N SER A 38 -22.01 27.56 5.35
CA SER A 38 -22.91 26.53 5.84
C SER A 38 -22.15 25.21 6.00
N ASP A 39 -22.17 24.63 7.20
CA ASP A 39 -21.80 23.23 7.40
C ASP A 39 -22.84 22.31 6.74
N PRO A 40 -22.46 21.33 5.90
CA PRO A 40 -23.39 20.41 5.25
C PRO A 40 -23.99 19.36 6.18
N PHE A 41 -23.54 19.28 7.44
CA PHE A 41 -24.06 18.37 8.45
C PHE A 41 -24.96 19.13 9.42
N GLY A 42 -26.26 19.18 9.08
CA GLY A 42 -27.30 19.77 9.92
C GLY A 42 -27.54 18.98 11.21
N PHE A 43 -26.71 19.21 12.23
CA PHE A 43 -27.02 18.95 13.63
C PHE A 43 -27.15 20.31 14.35
N GLY A 44 -28.28 20.97 14.13
CA GLY A 44 -28.69 22.12 14.94
C GLY A 44 -29.17 21.66 16.32
N MET A 45 -28.27 21.64 17.30
CA MET A 45 -28.63 21.56 18.72
C MET A 45 -29.19 22.92 19.17
N GLY A 46 -30.49 23.11 18.96
CA GLY A 46 -31.28 24.11 19.68
C GLY A 46 -31.82 23.47 20.96
N GLY A 47 -31.59 24.13 22.10
CA GLY A 47 -31.93 23.63 23.43
C GLY A 47 -33.36 23.09 23.54
N ALA A 48 -33.46 21.78 23.71
CA ALA A 48 -34.64 21.10 24.21
C ALA A 48 -34.17 20.24 25.39
N ASN A 49 -34.84 20.46 26.51
CA ASN A 49 -34.65 19.77 27.78
C ASN A 49 -34.63 18.24 27.54
N PHE A 50 -33.46 17.61 27.65
CA PHE A 50 -33.33 16.15 27.51
C PHE A 50 -33.92 15.50 28.77
N ASP A 51 -35.15 15.00 28.66
CA ASP A 51 -35.85 14.38 29.78
C ASP A 51 -35.39 12.91 29.92
N MET A 52 -35.00 12.51 31.13
CA MET A 52 -34.43 11.18 31.41
C MET A 52 -35.46 10.06 31.23
N GLY A 53 -36.76 10.39 31.18
CA GLY A 53 -37.84 9.48 30.77
C GLY A 53 -37.85 9.15 29.28
N ASP A 54 -37.28 10.02 28.43
CA ASP A 54 -37.26 9.86 26.98
C ASP A 54 -36.15 8.88 26.53
N LEU A 55 -35.09 8.73 27.34
CA LEU A 55 -34.05 7.72 27.15
C LEU A 55 -34.59 6.29 27.23
N GLY A 56 -35.58 6.02 28.11
CA GLY A 56 -36.21 4.70 28.20
C GLY A 56 -37.03 4.36 26.95
N GLN A 57 -37.69 5.34 26.36
CA GLN A 57 -38.46 5.16 25.12
C GLN A 57 -37.55 5.03 23.90
N ILE A 58 -36.43 5.77 23.88
CA ILE A 58 -35.39 5.61 22.87
C ILE A 58 -34.76 4.22 22.95
N PHE A 59 -34.45 3.70 24.14
CA PHE A 59 -33.95 2.33 24.33
C PHE A 59 -34.96 1.27 23.89
N THR A 60 -36.25 1.49 24.16
CA THR A 60 -37.31 0.56 23.76
C THR A 60 -37.50 0.57 22.23
N LYS A 61 -37.54 1.75 21.60
CA LYS A 61 -37.58 1.88 20.13
C LYS A 61 -36.33 1.30 19.47
N LEU A 62 -35.16 1.49 20.08
CA LEU A 62 -33.91 0.92 19.58
C LEU A 62 -33.93 -0.61 19.71
N GLY A 63 -34.48 -1.16 20.80
CA GLY A 63 -34.68 -2.59 20.99
C GLY A 63 -35.68 -3.22 20.00
N GLU A 64 -36.78 -2.52 19.70
CA GLU A 64 -37.74 -2.95 18.67
C GLU A 64 -37.13 -2.88 17.27
N MET A 65 -36.35 -1.84 16.97
CA MET A 65 -35.62 -1.73 15.70
C MET A 65 -34.52 -2.80 15.57
N PHE A 66 -33.84 -3.15 16.67
CA PHE A 66 -32.80 -4.18 16.71
C PHE A 66 -33.38 -5.60 16.62
N SER A 67 -34.55 -5.86 17.20
CA SER A 67 -35.26 -7.14 17.03
C SER A 67 -35.78 -7.33 15.60
N GLY A 68 -36.21 -6.25 14.92
CA GLY A 68 -36.57 -6.27 13.50
C GLY A 68 -35.37 -6.40 12.54
N ALA A 69 -34.22 -5.82 12.90
CA ALA A 69 -33.00 -5.91 12.10
C ALA A 69 -32.23 -7.24 12.31
N SER A 70 -32.26 -7.79 13.52
CA SER A 70 -31.61 -9.08 13.84
C SER A 70 -32.28 -10.27 13.16
N SER A 71 -33.61 -10.23 12.99
CA SER A 71 -34.35 -11.27 12.28
C SER A 71 -34.15 -11.21 10.74
N ALA A 72 -33.83 -10.04 10.19
CA ALA A 72 -33.48 -9.88 8.77
C ALA A 72 -31.99 -10.15 8.46
N MET A 73 -31.11 -10.14 9.46
CA MET A 73 -29.66 -10.36 9.29
C MET A 73 -29.12 -11.67 9.89
N SER A 74 -29.99 -12.55 10.40
CA SER A 74 -29.62 -13.84 11.03
C SER A 74 -29.00 -14.89 10.06
N GLY A 75 -28.62 -14.53 8.83
CA GLY A 75 -28.17 -15.47 7.80
C GLY A 75 -26.72 -15.33 7.33
N LYS A 76 -26.01 -14.24 7.67
CA LYS A 76 -24.60 -14.07 7.34
C LYS A 76 -23.90 -13.51 8.56
N GLN A 77 -23.06 -14.34 9.17
CA GLN A 77 -22.09 -13.91 10.16
C GLN A 77 -21.22 -12.83 9.48
N SER A 78 -21.51 -11.56 9.75
CA SER A 78 -20.69 -10.46 9.29
C SER A 78 -19.35 -10.62 9.98
N GLY A 79 -18.26 -10.67 9.21
CA GLY A 79 -16.91 -10.73 9.76
C GLY A 79 -16.60 -9.53 10.65
N PRO A 80 -15.35 -9.37 11.12
CA PRO A 80 -14.94 -8.23 11.95
C PRO A 80 -15.19 -6.87 11.28
N VAL A 81 -15.37 -6.86 9.95
CA VAL A 81 -15.68 -5.68 9.13
C VAL A 81 -16.95 -5.90 8.31
N ASN A 82 -17.76 -4.85 8.19
CA ASN A 82 -18.93 -4.85 7.30
C ASN A 82 -18.55 -4.53 5.85
N TYR A 83 -18.11 -5.55 5.10
CA TYR A 83 -17.69 -5.40 3.70
C TYR A 83 -18.83 -5.11 2.71
N ASP A 84 -20.07 -5.49 3.03
CA ASP A 84 -21.23 -5.14 2.19
C ASP A 84 -21.48 -3.63 2.23
N LEU A 85 -21.38 -3.03 3.43
CA LEU A 85 -21.40 -1.58 3.60
C LEU A 85 -20.21 -0.91 2.93
N ALA A 86 -19.00 -1.46 3.10
CA ALA A 86 -17.80 -0.95 2.45
C ALA A 86 -17.96 -0.90 0.92
N ARG A 87 -18.42 -2.00 0.32
CA ARG A 87 -18.70 -2.08 -1.12
C ARG A 87 -19.77 -1.08 -1.55
N GLN A 88 -20.85 -0.95 -0.80
CA GLN A 88 -21.91 0.01 -1.11
C GLN A 88 -21.41 1.46 -1.08
N LEU A 89 -20.64 1.85 -0.07
CA LEU A 89 -20.07 3.18 0.05
C LEU A 89 -19.00 3.45 -1.02
N ALA A 90 -18.15 2.47 -1.32
CA ALA A 90 -17.19 2.55 -2.40
C ALA A 90 -17.90 2.77 -3.74
N SER A 91 -18.92 1.96 -4.06
CA SER A 91 -19.71 2.11 -5.28
C SER A 91 -20.43 3.46 -5.36
N ASN A 92 -20.96 3.97 -4.24
CA ASN A 92 -21.58 5.30 -4.20
C ASN A 92 -20.55 6.42 -4.45
N SER A 93 -19.34 6.30 -3.88
CA SER A 93 -18.23 7.24 -4.08
C SER A 93 -17.70 7.20 -5.52
N ILE A 94 -17.61 6.01 -6.11
CA ILE A 94 -17.27 5.81 -7.51
C ILE A 94 -18.34 6.42 -8.41
N GLY A 95 -19.63 6.24 -8.09
CA GLY A 95 -20.72 6.74 -8.90
C GLY A 95 -20.82 6.04 -10.26
N PHE A 96 -21.38 6.72 -11.27
CA PHE A 96 -21.48 6.15 -12.61
C PHE A 96 -20.13 6.19 -13.32
N VAL A 97 -19.73 5.04 -13.87
CA VAL A 97 -18.59 4.92 -14.78
C VAL A 97 -19.06 4.30 -16.09
N ALA A 98 -18.67 4.91 -17.21
CA ALA A 98 -19.00 4.37 -18.52
C ALA A 98 -18.27 3.04 -18.75
N PRO A 99 -18.92 2.04 -19.39
CA PRO A 99 -18.24 0.81 -19.77
C PRO A 99 -17.02 1.08 -20.65
N VAL A 100 -15.95 0.29 -20.46
CA VAL A 100 -14.75 0.41 -21.29
C VAL A 100 -15.07 0.03 -22.74
N PRO A 101 -14.78 0.91 -23.72
CA PRO A 101 -15.02 0.60 -25.13
C PRO A 101 -14.22 -0.62 -25.61
N GLU A 102 -14.78 -1.42 -26.52
CA GLU A 102 -14.12 -2.62 -27.06
C GLU A 102 -12.76 -2.32 -27.68
N LYS A 103 -12.63 -1.17 -28.36
CA LYS A 103 -11.35 -0.70 -28.91
C LYS A 103 -10.27 -0.53 -27.83
N THR A 104 -10.63 0.01 -26.67
CA THR A 104 -9.72 0.20 -25.53
C THR A 104 -9.33 -1.14 -24.93
N THR A 105 -10.30 -2.07 -24.78
CA THR A 105 -10.03 -3.44 -24.36
C THR A 105 -9.06 -4.16 -25.30
N GLY A 106 -9.25 -3.99 -26.62
CA GLY A 106 -8.33 -4.51 -27.64
C GLY A 106 -6.92 -3.94 -27.52
N ALA A 107 -6.79 -2.62 -27.33
CA ALA A 107 -5.50 -1.95 -27.15
C ALA A 107 -4.76 -2.42 -25.88
N VAL A 108 -5.47 -2.63 -24.77
CA VAL A 108 -4.91 -3.21 -23.54
C VAL A 108 -4.42 -4.63 -23.81
N ALA A 109 -5.21 -5.46 -24.49
CA ALA A 109 -4.82 -6.83 -24.82
C ALA A 109 -3.59 -6.88 -25.74
N ASP A 110 -3.52 -6.01 -26.74
CA ASP A 110 -2.35 -5.88 -27.62
C ASP A 110 -1.11 -5.43 -26.84
N ALA A 111 -1.24 -4.44 -25.96
CA ALA A 111 -0.14 -3.94 -25.14
C ALA A 111 0.41 -5.02 -24.19
N VAL A 112 -0.45 -5.79 -23.52
CA VAL A 112 -0.03 -6.89 -22.64
C VAL A 112 0.64 -8.02 -23.43
N ARG A 113 0.10 -8.40 -24.59
CA ARG A 113 0.74 -9.41 -25.46
C ARG A 113 2.12 -8.97 -25.95
N LEU A 114 2.25 -7.71 -26.36
CA LEU A 114 3.51 -7.13 -26.81
C LEU A 114 4.53 -7.09 -25.66
N ALA A 115 4.09 -6.67 -24.47
CA ALA A 115 4.88 -6.67 -23.26
C ALA A 115 5.41 -8.07 -22.91
N GLU A 116 4.56 -9.09 -22.89
CA GLU A 116 4.98 -10.47 -22.62
C GLU A 116 6.05 -10.94 -23.63
N THR A 117 5.85 -10.64 -24.93
CA THR A 117 6.82 -11.00 -25.98
C THR A 117 8.19 -10.36 -25.75
N TRP A 118 8.23 -9.11 -25.25
CA TRP A 118 9.50 -8.42 -24.99
C TRP A 118 10.13 -8.84 -23.66
N LEU A 119 9.33 -9.20 -22.66
CA LEU A 119 9.81 -9.71 -21.38
C LEU A 119 10.46 -11.09 -21.51
N ASP A 120 10.02 -11.93 -22.45
CA ASP A 120 10.63 -13.25 -22.71
C ASP A 120 12.14 -13.19 -23.00
N GLY A 121 12.64 -12.06 -23.52
CA GLY A 121 14.06 -11.90 -23.84
C GLY A 121 14.95 -11.47 -22.67
N VAL A 122 14.38 -11.13 -21.50
CA VAL A 122 15.13 -10.48 -20.39
C VAL A 122 14.93 -11.15 -19.02
N THR A 123 14.10 -12.19 -18.96
CA THR A 123 13.90 -13.01 -17.76
C THR A 123 13.58 -14.46 -18.15
N PRO A 124 14.15 -15.47 -17.46
CA PRO A 124 13.73 -16.87 -17.61
C PRO A 124 12.36 -17.18 -17.00
N LEU A 125 11.78 -16.28 -16.19
CA LEU A 125 10.45 -16.49 -15.63
C LEU A 125 9.42 -16.49 -16.78
N PRO A 126 8.61 -17.55 -16.95
CA PRO A 126 7.63 -17.61 -18.03
C PRO A 126 6.57 -16.52 -17.91
N ALA A 127 5.82 -16.28 -18.99
CA ALA A 127 4.64 -15.42 -18.96
C ALA A 127 3.73 -15.78 -17.78
N GLY A 128 3.38 -14.78 -16.99
CA GLY A 128 2.58 -14.93 -15.78
C GLY A 128 1.10 -14.63 -16.01
N THR A 129 0.79 -13.98 -17.14
CA THR A 129 -0.57 -13.57 -17.51
C THR A 129 -1.25 -14.65 -18.34
N THR A 130 -2.50 -14.95 -18.00
CA THR A 130 -3.40 -15.85 -18.76
C THR A 130 -4.50 -15.07 -19.47
N ARG A 131 -4.81 -13.87 -18.96
CA ARG A 131 -5.80 -12.96 -19.52
C ARG A 131 -5.39 -11.52 -19.26
N SER A 132 -5.66 -10.65 -20.23
CA SER A 132 -5.60 -9.20 -20.09
C SER A 132 -7.00 -8.61 -20.01
N VAL A 133 -7.22 -7.64 -19.14
CA VAL A 133 -8.52 -6.96 -18.97
C VAL A 133 -8.32 -5.45 -18.80
N ALA A 134 -9.28 -4.69 -19.30
CA ALA A 134 -9.39 -3.27 -19.05
C ALA A 134 -10.53 -3.07 -18.03
N TRP A 135 -10.19 -2.59 -16.84
CA TRP A 135 -11.13 -2.47 -15.73
C TRP A 135 -11.62 -1.03 -15.56
N THR A 136 -12.88 -0.90 -15.18
CA THR A 136 -13.42 0.29 -14.53
C THR A 136 -13.05 0.29 -13.03
N PRO A 137 -13.15 1.43 -12.33
CA PRO A 137 -13.00 1.47 -10.86
C PRO A 137 -13.92 0.48 -10.13
N SER A 138 -15.14 0.28 -10.63
CA SER A 138 -16.09 -0.72 -10.08
C SER A 138 -15.60 -2.15 -10.30
N ASP A 139 -15.04 -2.47 -11.47
CA ASP A 139 -14.45 -3.80 -11.71
C ASP A 139 -13.26 -4.04 -10.79
N TRP A 140 -12.40 -3.03 -10.59
CA TRP A 140 -11.26 -3.15 -9.67
C TRP A 140 -11.71 -3.41 -8.24
N LEU A 141 -12.72 -2.68 -7.75
CA LEU A 141 -13.30 -2.90 -6.43
C LEU A 141 -13.77 -4.36 -6.28
N ASP A 142 -14.59 -4.83 -7.21
CA ASP A 142 -15.19 -6.16 -7.14
C ASP A 142 -14.15 -7.29 -7.25
N ASN A 143 -13.12 -7.11 -8.08
CA ASN A 143 -12.08 -8.13 -8.30
C ASN A 143 -10.97 -8.13 -7.24
N THR A 144 -10.88 -7.11 -6.39
CA THR A 144 -9.85 -7.01 -5.33
C THR A 144 -10.40 -7.15 -3.91
N LEU A 145 -11.72 -7.05 -3.72
CA LEU A 145 -12.35 -7.00 -2.40
C LEU A 145 -12.00 -8.20 -1.51
N ASP A 146 -11.87 -9.41 -2.08
CA ASP A 146 -11.53 -10.59 -1.28
C ASP A 146 -10.09 -10.55 -0.75
N THR A 147 -9.15 -9.95 -1.49
CA THR A 147 -7.78 -9.73 -1.00
C THR A 147 -7.77 -8.66 0.10
N TRP A 148 -8.57 -7.60 -0.05
CA TRP A 148 -8.74 -6.59 1.00
C TRP A 148 -9.32 -7.17 2.28
N LYS A 149 -10.28 -8.11 2.20
CA LYS A 149 -10.79 -8.82 3.38
C LYS A 149 -9.66 -9.48 4.17
N ARG A 150 -8.81 -10.22 3.46
CA ARG A 150 -7.66 -10.90 4.06
C ARG A 150 -6.67 -9.93 4.71
N LEU A 151 -6.47 -8.75 4.13
CA LEU A 151 -5.57 -7.73 4.66
C LEU A 151 -6.17 -6.99 5.87
N CYS A 152 -7.47 -6.72 5.86
CA CYS A 152 -8.14 -5.88 6.86
C CYS A 152 -8.72 -6.66 8.05
N ASP A 153 -9.16 -7.91 7.87
CA ASP A 153 -9.74 -8.73 8.93
C ASP A 153 -8.82 -8.84 10.16
N PRO A 154 -7.50 -9.14 10.02
CA PRO A 154 -6.60 -9.22 11.17
C PRO A 154 -6.46 -7.91 11.93
N VAL A 155 -6.51 -6.77 11.22
CA VAL A 155 -6.41 -5.43 11.81
C VAL A 155 -7.65 -5.12 12.64
N ALA A 156 -8.84 -5.39 12.08
CA ALA A 156 -10.11 -5.15 12.74
C ALA A 156 -10.33 -6.06 13.97
N GLU A 157 -9.93 -7.32 13.88
CA GLU A 157 -9.91 -8.25 15.03
C GLU A 157 -9.00 -7.75 16.14
N GLN A 158 -7.81 -7.26 15.78
CA GLN A 158 -6.83 -6.80 16.76
C GLN A 158 -7.27 -5.52 17.47
N ILE A 159 -7.87 -4.56 16.76
CA ILE A 159 -8.46 -3.38 17.41
C ILE A 159 -9.50 -3.82 18.44
N SER A 160 -10.39 -4.75 18.07
CA SER A 160 -11.43 -5.25 18.97
C SER A 160 -10.87 -5.96 20.21
N SER A 161 -9.80 -6.74 20.06
CA SER A 161 -9.13 -7.46 21.16
C SER A 161 -8.45 -6.50 22.14
N VAL A 162 -7.81 -5.45 21.62
CA VAL A 162 -7.17 -4.38 22.39
C VAL A 162 -8.19 -3.69 23.29
N TRP A 163 -9.33 -3.25 22.75
CA TRP A 163 -10.39 -2.60 23.54
C TRP A 163 -10.93 -3.52 24.65
N ALA A 164 -11.14 -4.79 24.35
CA ALA A 164 -11.61 -5.78 25.33
C ALA A 164 -10.58 -6.01 26.45
N SER A 165 -9.29 -6.02 26.11
CA SER A 165 -8.20 -6.21 27.07
C SER A 165 -7.98 -5.02 28.01
N ALA A 166 -8.35 -3.81 27.56
CA ALA A 166 -8.22 -2.57 28.32
C ALA A 166 -9.27 -2.39 29.43
N LEU A 167 -10.36 -3.18 29.42
CA LEU A 167 -11.40 -3.10 30.44
C LEU A 167 -10.96 -3.77 31.76
N PRO A 168 -11.31 -3.20 32.94
CA PRO A 168 -11.16 -3.89 34.22
C PRO A 168 -11.94 -5.21 34.27
N GLU A 169 -11.43 -6.22 34.97
CA GLU A 169 -12.07 -7.55 35.07
C GLU A 169 -13.49 -7.49 35.65
N GLU A 170 -13.74 -6.56 36.58
CA GLU A 170 -15.04 -6.30 37.17
C GLU A 170 -16.05 -5.78 36.13
N ALA A 171 -15.58 -5.04 35.12
CA ALA A 171 -16.39 -4.49 34.04
C ALA A 171 -16.61 -5.48 32.90
N LYS A 172 -15.66 -6.39 32.61
CA LYS A 172 -15.77 -7.37 31.51
C LYS A 172 -17.01 -8.27 31.61
N SER A 173 -17.35 -8.70 32.83
CA SER A 173 -18.51 -9.58 33.07
C SER A 173 -19.86 -8.89 32.87
N MET A 174 -19.93 -7.58 33.10
CA MET A 174 -21.16 -6.78 32.92
C MET A 174 -21.22 -6.09 31.55
N ALA A 175 -20.08 -5.92 30.89
CA ALA A 175 -19.96 -5.25 29.60
C ALA A 175 -20.19 -6.17 28.40
N GLY A 176 -20.44 -7.47 28.57
CA GLY A 176 -20.59 -8.42 27.45
C GLY A 176 -21.54 -7.95 26.32
N PRO A 177 -22.81 -7.57 26.62
CA PRO A 177 -23.72 -7.02 25.62
C PRO A 177 -23.26 -5.68 25.04
N LEU A 178 -22.63 -4.82 25.86
CA LEU A 178 -22.11 -3.52 25.43
C LEU A 178 -20.88 -3.68 24.50
N LEU A 179 -19.99 -4.62 24.79
CA LEU A 179 -18.83 -4.99 23.99
C LEU A 179 -19.23 -5.57 22.65
N ALA A 180 -20.27 -6.42 22.62
CA ALA A 180 -20.82 -6.92 21.37
C ALA A 180 -21.39 -5.78 20.50
N MET A 181 -22.12 -4.84 21.11
CA MET A 181 -22.63 -3.65 20.43
C MET A 181 -21.49 -2.74 19.93
N MET A 182 -20.46 -2.51 20.74
CA MET A 182 -19.29 -1.72 20.35
C MET A 182 -18.49 -2.38 19.23
N SER A 183 -18.28 -3.70 19.27
CA SER A 183 -17.64 -4.47 18.20
C SER A 183 -18.42 -4.37 16.90
N GLN A 184 -19.76 -4.49 16.95
CA GLN A 184 -20.63 -4.32 15.78
C GLN A 184 -20.57 -2.88 15.21
N MET A 185 -20.61 -1.87 16.07
CA MET A 185 -20.46 -0.46 15.67
C MET A 185 -19.06 -0.19 15.11
N GLY A 186 -18.02 -0.78 15.69
CA GLY A 186 -16.64 -0.70 15.24
C GLY A 186 -16.45 -1.30 13.85
N GLY A 187 -16.99 -2.49 13.60
CA GLY A 187 -16.97 -3.13 12.28
C GLY A 187 -17.73 -2.35 11.21
N MET A 188 -18.80 -1.64 11.60
CA MET A 188 -19.52 -0.72 10.72
C MET A 188 -18.72 0.55 10.42
N ALA A 189 -18.10 1.17 11.43
CA ALA A 189 -17.26 2.35 11.27
C ALA A 189 -16.02 2.06 10.40
N PHE A 190 -15.34 0.94 10.68
CA PHE A 190 -14.22 0.47 9.87
C PHE A 190 -14.66 0.18 8.43
N GLY A 191 -15.78 -0.54 8.25
CA GLY A 191 -16.35 -0.80 6.93
C GLY A 191 -16.68 0.48 6.15
N SER A 192 -17.16 1.53 6.83
CA SER A 192 -17.41 2.83 6.22
C SER A 192 -16.15 3.52 5.72
N GLN A 193 -15.10 3.57 6.56
CA GLN A 193 -13.80 4.13 6.19
C GLN A 193 -13.16 3.33 5.05
N LEU A 194 -13.22 1.99 5.13
CA LEU A 194 -12.78 1.09 4.07
C LEU A 194 -13.47 1.37 2.75
N GLY A 195 -14.80 1.52 2.75
CA GLY A 195 -15.55 1.81 1.53
C GLY A 195 -15.13 3.12 0.86
N GLN A 196 -15.01 4.20 1.63
CA GLN A 196 -14.59 5.51 1.09
C GLN A 196 -13.17 5.44 0.51
N ALA A 197 -12.28 4.79 1.25
CA ALA A 197 -10.88 4.60 0.91
C ALA A 197 -10.72 3.79 -0.39
N LEU A 198 -11.39 2.62 -0.50
CA LEU A 198 -11.39 1.81 -1.71
C LEU A 198 -12.01 2.52 -2.91
N GLY A 199 -13.10 3.29 -2.69
CA GLY A 199 -13.71 4.10 -3.73
C GLY A 199 -12.74 5.13 -4.32
N LYS A 200 -12.00 5.85 -3.48
CA LYS A 200 -10.96 6.79 -3.91
C LYS A 200 -9.81 6.06 -4.63
N LEU A 201 -9.27 5.02 -4.01
CA LEU A 201 -8.15 4.24 -4.52
C LEU A 201 -8.43 3.66 -5.91
N SER A 202 -9.63 3.14 -6.14
CA SER A 202 -10.04 2.53 -7.41
C SER A 202 -9.97 3.47 -8.63
N ARG A 203 -10.00 4.80 -8.40
CA ARG A 203 -9.86 5.83 -9.45
C ARG A 203 -8.41 6.23 -9.73
N GLU A 204 -7.49 5.91 -8.81
CA GLU A 204 -6.10 6.37 -8.89
C GLU A 204 -5.14 5.29 -9.34
N VAL A 205 -5.42 4.03 -9.00
CA VAL A 205 -4.59 2.89 -9.39
C VAL A 205 -4.56 2.72 -10.90
N LEU A 206 -3.38 2.37 -11.43
CA LEU A 206 -3.17 2.20 -12.86
C LEU A 206 -3.35 0.75 -13.31
N THR A 207 -3.08 -0.20 -12.40
CA THR A 207 -3.12 -1.64 -12.65
C THR A 207 -3.57 -2.42 -11.41
N SER A 208 -3.74 -3.75 -11.52
CA SER A 208 -4.12 -4.58 -10.36
C SER A 208 -3.00 -4.72 -9.31
N THR A 209 -1.75 -4.45 -9.71
CA THR A 209 -0.55 -4.56 -8.86
C THR A 209 0.12 -3.22 -8.54
N ASP A 210 -0.53 -2.08 -8.81
CA ASP A 210 0.07 -0.73 -8.71
C ASP A 210 0.68 -0.41 -7.32
N ILE A 211 0.11 -0.99 -6.25
CA ILE A 211 0.61 -0.83 -4.88
C ILE A 211 1.64 -1.89 -4.45
N GLY A 212 2.16 -2.69 -5.39
CA GLY A 212 3.15 -3.75 -5.15
C GLY A 212 2.58 -5.05 -4.56
N LEU A 213 1.25 -5.12 -4.35
CA LEU A 213 0.55 -6.31 -3.85
C LEU A 213 -0.27 -6.97 -4.97
N PRO A 214 -0.38 -8.32 -4.99
CA PRO A 214 -1.21 -9.05 -5.94
C PRO A 214 -2.69 -8.98 -5.51
N LEU A 215 -3.35 -7.84 -5.73
CA LEU A 215 -4.72 -7.63 -5.25
C LEU A 215 -5.78 -8.36 -6.09
N GLY A 216 -5.56 -8.44 -7.40
CA GLY A 216 -6.49 -9.06 -8.35
C GLY A 216 -6.33 -10.58 -8.49
N PRO A 217 -7.20 -11.23 -9.29
CA PRO A 217 -7.12 -12.66 -9.55
C PRO A 217 -5.79 -13.06 -10.21
N LYS A 218 -5.28 -14.25 -9.85
CA LYS A 218 -4.02 -14.77 -10.39
C LYS A 218 -4.06 -14.85 -11.92
N GLY A 219 -3.03 -14.28 -12.57
CA GLY A 219 -2.84 -14.31 -14.02
C GLY A 219 -3.74 -13.34 -14.81
N VAL A 220 -4.53 -12.50 -14.15
CA VAL A 220 -5.37 -11.50 -14.81
C VAL A 220 -4.66 -10.14 -14.76
N ALA A 221 -3.94 -9.81 -15.84
CA ALA A 221 -3.32 -8.49 -15.99
C ALA A 221 -4.39 -7.44 -16.25
N ALA A 222 -4.67 -6.61 -15.25
CA ALA A 222 -5.67 -5.57 -15.35
C ALA A 222 -5.03 -4.19 -15.46
N LEU A 223 -5.47 -3.43 -16.46
CA LEU A 223 -5.12 -2.02 -16.62
C LEU A 223 -6.37 -1.17 -16.43
N MET A 224 -6.18 0.07 -15.96
CA MET A 224 -7.25 1.00 -15.61
C MET A 224 -7.30 2.16 -16.60
N PRO A 225 -8.04 2.09 -17.73
CA PRO A 225 -7.87 3.05 -18.82
C PRO A 225 -8.20 4.49 -18.44
N GLU A 226 -9.23 4.73 -17.61
CA GLU A 226 -9.60 6.09 -17.17
C GLU A 226 -8.47 6.75 -16.33
N ALA A 227 -7.88 5.99 -15.41
CA ALA A 227 -6.75 6.47 -14.61
C ALA A 227 -5.48 6.66 -15.46
N ILE A 228 -5.25 5.78 -16.43
CA ILE A 228 -4.12 5.89 -17.37
C ILE A 228 -4.28 7.13 -18.27
N GLU A 229 -5.48 7.42 -18.76
CA GLU A 229 -5.76 8.63 -19.55
C GLU A 229 -5.54 9.89 -18.71
N THR A 230 -6.02 9.91 -17.47
CA THR A 230 -5.80 11.02 -16.53
C THR A 230 -4.30 11.25 -16.28
N LEU A 231 -3.54 10.16 -16.10
CA LEU A 231 -2.08 10.24 -15.96
C LEU A 231 -1.43 10.80 -17.24
N ALA A 232 -1.91 10.40 -18.41
CA ALA A 232 -1.35 10.78 -19.69
C ALA A 232 -1.54 12.28 -20.02
N GLU A 233 -2.57 12.94 -19.50
CA GLU A 233 -2.82 14.38 -19.72
C GLU A 233 -1.64 15.27 -19.28
N GLY A 234 -0.91 14.86 -18.24
CA GLY A 234 0.26 15.58 -17.73
C GLY A 234 1.58 15.19 -18.41
N LEU A 235 1.57 14.26 -19.37
CA LEU A 235 2.76 13.68 -19.96
C LEU A 235 2.88 14.04 -21.44
N GLU A 236 4.00 14.65 -21.83
CA GLU A 236 4.36 14.85 -23.24
C GLU A 236 4.87 13.54 -23.87
N ARG A 237 4.10 12.46 -23.75
CA ARG A 237 4.43 11.12 -24.26
C ARG A 237 3.24 10.53 -25.03
N PRO A 238 3.48 9.74 -26.09
CA PRO A 238 2.40 9.05 -26.78
C PRO A 238 1.64 8.09 -25.85
N ARG A 239 0.31 8.10 -25.90
CA ARG A 239 -0.56 7.22 -25.11
C ARG A 239 -0.19 5.74 -25.25
N SER A 240 0.18 5.31 -26.45
CA SER A 240 0.62 3.94 -26.71
C SER A 240 1.89 3.57 -25.95
N GLU A 241 2.85 4.50 -25.81
CA GLU A 241 4.07 4.25 -25.03
C GLU A 241 3.75 4.09 -23.54
N ILE A 242 2.89 4.96 -23.00
CA ILE A 242 2.45 4.90 -21.60
C ILE A 242 1.74 3.57 -21.34
N LEU A 243 0.80 3.20 -22.21
CA LEU A 243 0.03 1.96 -22.09
C LEU A 243 0.93 0.73 -22.15
N THR A 244 1.85 0.65 -23.12
CA THR A 244 2.78 -0.47 -23.25
C THR A 244 3.75 -0.55 -22.07
N PHE A 245 4.22 0.60 -21.57
CA PHE A 245 5.07 0.66 -20.38
C PHE A 245 4.36 0.11 -19.14
N LEU A 246 3.11 0.53 -18.88
CA LEU A 246 2.32 0.04 -17.76
C LEU A 246 1.95 -1.44 -17.94
N ALA A 247 1.64 -1.88 -19.16
CA ALA A 247 1.39 -3.28 -19.47
C ALA A 247 2.62 -4.17 -19.20
N ALA A 248 3.82 -3.70 -19.53
CA ALA A 248 5.06 -4.42 -19.22
C ALA A 248 5.32 -4.53 -17.71
N ARG A 249 5.04 -3.46 -16.95
CA ARG A 249 5.13 -3.51 -15.50
C ARG A 249 4.12 -4.50 -14.91
N GLU A 250 2.87 -4.46 -15.34
CA GLU A 250 1.84 -5.41 -14.87
C GLU A 250 2.20 -6.86 -15.22
N ALA A 251 2.63 -7.11 -16.46
CA ALA A 251 3.06 -8.44 -16.89
C ALA A 251 4.26 -8.95 -16.07
N ALA A 252 5.26 -8.10 -15.80
CA ALA A 252 6.42 -8.46 -14.98
C ALA A 252 6.01 -8.84 -13.55
N HIS A 253 5.12 -8.08 -12.90
CA HIS A 253 4.59 -8.47 -11.59
C HIS A 253 3.91 -9.84 -11.64
N HIS A 254 3.10 -10.10 -12.68
CA HIS A 254 2.46 -11.40 -12.83
C HIS A 254 3.45 -12.53 -13.05
N ARG A 255 4.60 -12.31 -13.71
CA ARG A 255 5.65 -13.34 -13.82
C ARG A 255 6.14 -13.75 -12.43
N LEU A 256 6.45 -12.78 -11.57
CA LEU A 256 6.84 -13.05 -10.18
C LEU A 256 5.73 -13.77 -9.41
N PHE A 257 4.54 -13.16 -9.28
CA PHE A 257 3.47 -13.72 -8.46
C PHE A 257 2.91 -15.05 -8.98
N SER A 258 3.07 -15.34 -10.28
CA SER A 258 2.66 -16.63 -10.84
C SER A 258 3.67 -17.74 -10.61
N HIS A 259 4.97 -17.44 -10.69
CA HIS A 259 6.06 -18.44 -10.71
C HIS A 259 6.93 -18.46 -9.44
N VAL A 260 6.69 -17.56 -8.49
CA VAL A 260 7.33 -17.54 -7.16
C VAL A 260 6.27 -17.85 -6.10
N PRO A 261 6.00 -19.13 -5.77
CA PRO A 261 4.80 -19.54 -5.03
C PRO A 261 4.75 -19.03 -3.58
N TRP A 262 5.91 -18.74 -2.98
CA TRP A 262 6.02 -18.25 -1.61
C TRP A 262 5.79 -16.73 -1.51
N LEU A 263 5.91 -15.98 -2.61
CA LEU A 263 5.98 -14.52 -2.57
C LEU A 263 4.67 -13.89 -2.07
N SER A 264 3.55 -14.28 -2.68
CA SER A 264 2.23 -13.72 -2.32
C SER A 264 1.83 -14.10 -0.89
N SER A 265 2.11 -15.32 -0.44
CA SER A 265 1.79 -15.73 0.93
C SER A 265 2.68 -15.02 1.95
N GLN A 266 3.96 -14.79 1.64
CA GLN A 266 4.87 -14.09 2.53
C GLN A 266 4.55 -12.59 2.64
N LEU A 267 4.21 -11.92 1.54
CA LEU A 267 3.76 -10.51 1.56
C LEU A 267 2.51 -10.34 2.41
N LEU A 268 1.46 -11.12 2.11
CA LEU A 268 0.20 -11.02 2.84
C LEU A 268 0.39 -11.43 4.31
N GLY A 269 1.20 -12.46 4.58
CA GLY A 269 1.55 -12.89 5.93
C GLY A 269 2.35 -11.86 6.72
N ALA A 270 3.20 -11.06 6.08
CA ALA A 270 3.93 -9.96 6.73
C ALA A 270 2.98 -8.85 7.19
N VAL A 271 1.97 -8.52 6.36
CA VAL A 271 0.90 -7.58 6.75
C VAL A 271 0.08 -8.15 7.92
N GLU A 272 -0.32 -9.42 7.84
CA GLU A 272 -1.04 -10.10 8.93
C GLU A 272 -0.23 -10.11 10.25
N ALA A 273 1.08 -10.35 10.17
CA ALA A 273 1.98 -10.37 11.33
C ALA A 273 2.15 -8.99 11.97
N PHE A 274 2.28 -7.94 11.15
CA PHE A 274 2.32 -6.57 11.63
C PHE A 274 1.03 -6.21 12.39
N ALA A 275 -0.13 -6.55 11.81
CA ALA A 275 -1.44 -6.29 12.40
C ALA A 275 -1.57 -6.98 13.77
N LYS A 276 -1.23 -8.27 13.87
CA LYS A 276 -1.27 -9.05 15.13
C LYS A 276 -0.34 -8.51 16.21
N GLY A 277 0.75 -7.83 15.82
CA GLY A 277 1.71 -7.26 16.74
C GLY A 277 1.22 -6.00 17.47
N MET A 278 0.06 -5.41 17.09
CA MET A 278 -0.41 -4.17 17.70
C MET A 278 -0.71 -4.39 19.19
N LYS A 279 0.17 -3.89 20.05
CA LYS A 279 -0.08 -3.75 21.48
C LYS A 279 -0.33 -2.28 21.76
N VAL A 280 -1.40 -1.98 22.49
CA VAL A 280 -1.53 -0.65 23.09
C VAL A 280 -0.57 -0.58 24.26
N ASP A 281 0.33 0.38 24.21
CA ASP A 281 1.25 0.65 25.31
C ASP A 281 0.47 1.25 26.48
N MET A 282 0.02 0.38 27.39
CA MET A 282 -0.68 0.79 28.61
C MET A 282 0.27 1.47 29.60
N SER A 283 1.59 1.52 29.35
CA SER A 283 2.51 2.27 30.21
C SER A 283 2.19 3.75 30.19
N GLY A 284 1.70 4.28 29.06
CA GLY A 284 1.18 5.65 28.97
C GLY A 284 0.01 5.89 29.91
N ILE A 285 -0.86 4.89 30.10
CA ILE A 285 -1.98 4.93 31.06
C ILE A 285 -1.46 4.86 32.51
N GLU A 286 -0.43 4.08 32.81
CA GLU A 286 0.16 3.99 34.15
C GLU A 286 0.98 5.23 34.55
N ASP A 287 1.70 5.84 33.60
CA ASP A 287 2.37 7.13 33.76
C ASP A 287 1.34 8.26 33.92
N PHE A 288 0.25 8.20 33.14
CA PHE A 288 -0.88 9.12 33.27
C PHE A 288 -1.59 8.97 34.61
N ALA A 289 -1.92 7.76 35.05
CA ALA A 289 -2.59 7.49 36.32
C ALA A 289 -1.77 7.95 37.52
N ARG A 290 -0.43 7.96 37.42
CA ARG A 290 0.47 8.53 38.43
C ARG A 290 0.43 10.06 38.48
N GLY A 291 0.10 10.73 37.38
CA GLY A 291 -0.06 12.19 37.29
C GLY A 291 -1.52 12.68 37.30
N PHE A 292 -2.49 11.77 37.32
CA PHE A 292 -3.90 12.08 37.13
C PHE A 292 -4.52 12.74 38.37
N ASN A 293 -5.08 13.93 38.19
CA ASN A 293 -5.88 14.59 39.20
C ASN A 293 -7.38 14.26 38.96
N PRO A 294 -8.09 13.62 39.90
CA PRO A 294 -9.52 13.31 39.74
C PRO A 294 -10.42 14.53 39.55
N ALA A 295 -9.94 15.73 39.90
CA ALA A 295 -10.64 17.00 39.68
C ALA A 295 -10.78 17.38 38.19
N SER A 296 -9.92 16.85 37.32
CA SER A 296 -9.87 17.13 35.88
C SER A 296 -11.08 16.54 35.11
N LEU A 297 -11.76 15.52 35.67
CA LEU A 297 -12.92 14.87 35.06
C LEU A 297 -14.18 15.74 35.04
N GLY A 298 -14.19 16.83 35.82
CA GLY A 298 -15.30 17.78 35.86
C GLY A 298 -15.24 18.87 34.78
N ASP A 299 -14.11 19.01 34.08
CA ASP A 299 -13.89 20.07 33.10
C ASP A 299 -13.85 19.49 31.66
N PRO A 300 -14.86 19.80 30.82
CA PRO A 300 -14.92 19.33 29.43
C PRO A 300 -13.70 19.72 28.58
N SER A 301 -13.04 20.84 28.91
CA SER A 301 -11.92 21.37 28.12
C SER A 301 -10.60 20.64 28.39
N GLU A 302 -10.38 20.18 29.63
CA GLU A 302 -9.21 19.35 29.97
C GLU A 302 -9.34 17.93 29.40
N MET A 303 -10.57 17.41 29.31
CA MET A 303 -10.85 16.13 28.65
C MET A 303 -10.52 16.17 27.15
N GLU A 304 -10.85 17.29 26.49
CA GLU A 304 -10.55 17.51 25.07
C GLU A 304 -9.03 17.66 24.82
N GLN A 305 -8.30 18.28 25.75
CA GLN A 305 -6.83 18.33 25.71
C GLN A 305 -6.19 16.96 25.95
N LEU A 306 -6.73 16.15 26.86
CA LEU A 306 -6.25 14.80 27.14
C LEU A 306 -6.39 13.85 25.95
N LEU A 307 -7.51 13.94 25.22
CA LEU A 307 -7.72 13.19 23.98
C LEU A 307 -6.77 13.64 22.86
N ASN A 308 -6.41 14.93 22.81
CA ASN A 308 -5.49 15.48 21.82
C ASN A 308 -3.99 15.27 22.15
N GLN A 309 -3.64 14.87 23.38
CA GLN A 309 -2.24 14.69 23.81
C GLN A 309 -1.60 13.36 23.40
N GLY A 310 -2.30 12.50 22.64
CA GLY A 310 -1.69 11.28 22.08
C GLY A 310 -1.27 10.25 23.12
N ILE A 311 -1.78 10.32 24.36
CA ILE A 311 -1.48 9.40 25.47
C ILE A 311 -1.88 7.94 25.13
N PHE A 312 -2.70 7.77 24.09
CA PHE A 312 -3.15 6.48 23.54
C PHE A 312 -2.53 6.14 22.18
N GLU A 313 -1.47 6.82 21.72
CA GLU A 313 -0.80 6.45 20.48
C GLU A 313 -0.09 5.09 20.64
N PRO A 314 -0.50 4.05 19.90
CA PRO A 314 0.16 2.75 19.95
C PRO A 314 1.59 2.90 19.42
N LYS A 315 2.60 2.55 20.23
CA LYS A 315 3.98 2.45 19.77
C LYS A 315 4.21 1.10 19.10
N ALA A 316 4.91 1.10 17.97
CA ALA A 316 5.31 -0.13 17.32
C ALA A 316 6.23 -0.95 18.24
N THR A 317 5.98 -2.25 18.37
CA THR A 317 6.90 -3.15 19.09
C THR A 317 8.11 -3.50 18.22
N PRO A 318 9.25 -3.95 18.78
CA PRO A 318 10.40 -4.39 17.98
C PRO A 318 10.05 -5.48 16.96
N GLU A 319 9.10 -6.37 17.28
CA GLU A 319 8.60 -7.37 16.36
C GLU A 319 7.81 -6.76 15.20
N GLN A 320 7.05 -5.68 15.45
CA GLN A 320 6.34 -4.94 14.41
C GLN A 320 7.30 -4.17 13.51
N GLU A 321 8.33 -3.54 14.08
CA GLU A 321 9.38 -2.87 13.30
C GLU A 321 10.11 -3.87 12.39
N ALA A 322 10.46 -5.05 12.89
CA ALA A 322 11.08 -6.10 12.09
C ALA A 322 10.14 -6.65 11.00
N ALA A 323 8.84 -6.80 11.29
CA ALA A 323 7.85 -7.21 10.28
C ALA A 323 7.68 -6.16 9.18
N LEU A 324 7.64 -4.88 9.57
CA LEU A 324 7.56 -3.74 8.65
C LEU A 324 8.81 -3.67 7.77
N GLU A 325 10.01 -3.75 8.35
CA GLU A 325 11.27 -3.74 7.59
C GLU A 325 11.33 -4.88 6.56
N ARG A 326 10.87 -6.09 6.95
CA ARG A 326 10.78 -7.23 6.02
C ARG A 326 9.79 -6.96 4.88
N LEU A 327 8.63 -6.40 5.19
CA LEU A 327 7.62 -6.05 4.17
C LEU A 327 8.13 -4.98 3.21
N GLU A 328 8.72 -3.89 3.74
CA GLU A 328 9.31 -2.81 2.95
C GLU A 328 10.44 -3.34 2.06
N THR A 329 11.34 -4.16 2.60
CA THR A 329 12.45 -4.77 1.84
C THR A 329 11.91 -5.64 0.71
N LEU A 330 10.91 -6.48 0.99
CA LEU A 330 10.34 -7.37 -0.03
C LEU A 330 9.64 -6.58 -1.14
N LEU A 331 8.88 -5.54 -0.81
CA LEU A 331 8.26 -4.63 -1.78
C LEU A 331 9.30 -3.89 -2.61
N ALA A 332 10.37 -3.39 -1.98
CA ALA A 332 11.47 -2.74 -2.68
C ALA A 332 12.16 -3.70 -3.66
N LEU A 333 12.38 -4.96 -3.28
CA LEU A 333 12.98 -5.97 -4.14
C LEU A 333 12.10 -6.33 -5.34
N ILE A 334 10.80 -6.54 -5.13
CA ILE A 334 9.85 -6.80 -6.22
C ILE A 334 9.90 -5.65 -7.22
N GLU A 335 9.80 -4.43 -6.73
CA GLU A 335 9.71 -3.26 -7.60
C GLU A 335 11.02 -2.90 -8.28
N GLY A 336 12.15 -3.08 -7.60
CA GLY A 336 13.48 -2.96 -8.18
C GLY A 336 13.69 -3.98 -9.30
N TRP A 337 13.22 -5.22 -9.11
CA TRP A 337 13.30 -6.26 -10.12
C TRP A 337 12.41 -5.92 -11.32
N VAL A 338 11.15 -5.53 -11.08
CA VAL A 338 10.21 -5.12 -12.14
C VAL A 338 10.78 -3.95 -12.93
N GLN A 339 11.34 -2.94 -12.26
CA GLN A 339 11.99 -1.82 -12.93
C GLN A 339 13.12 -2.30 -13.84
N THR A 340 13.97 -3.20 -13.35
CA THR A 340 15.13 -3.72 -14.08
C THR A 340 14.72 -4.49 -15.33
N VAL A 341 13.78 -5.43 -15.21
CA VAL A 341 13.33 -6.24 -16.37
C VAL A 341 12.53 -5.40 -17.37
N VAL A 342 11.72 -4.44 -16.92
CA VAL A 342 10.97 -3.56 -17.81
C VAL A 342 11.91 -2.59 -18.53
N ALA A 343 12.92 -2.05 -17.85
CA ALA A 343 13.93 -1.20 -18.48
C ALA A 343 14.71 -1.97 -19.55
N ALA A 344 15.12 -3.21 -19.27
CA ALA A 344 15.78 -4.07 -20.25
C ALA A 344 14.87 -4.44 -21.44
N ALA A 345 13.59 -4.74 -21.17
CA ALA A 345 12.64 -5.11 -22.22
C ALA A 345 12.26 -3.93 -23.12
N LEU A 346 12.13 -2.73 -22.57
CA LEU A 346 11.57 -1.57 -23.29
C LEU A 346 12.58 -0.51 -23.68
N GLY A 347 13.73 -0.40 -23.00
CA GLY A 347 14.64 0.76 -23.09
C GLY A 347 15.05 1.12 -24.51
N ASP A 348 15.47 0.14 -25.31
CA ASP A 348 15.89 0.36 -26.70
C ASP A 348 14.70 0.54 -27.68
N ARG A 349 13.50 0.13 -27.28
CA ARG A 349 12.31 0.05 -28.14
C ARG A 349 11.38 1.25 -27.95
N ILE A 350 11.33 1.77 -26.72
CA ILE A 350 10.50 2.89 -26.31
C ILE A 350 11.43 3.92 -25.65
N PRO A 351 11.84 4.97 -26.38
CA PRO A 351 12.74 6.01 -25.86
C PRO A 351 12.21 6.69 -24.59
N GLY A 352 10.88 6.74 -24.41
CA GLY A 352 10.22 7.30 -23.23
C GLY A 352 10.35 6.47 -21.95
N THR A 353 10.90 5.25 -21.99
CA THR A 353 10.89 4.30 -20.86
C THR A 353 11.52 4.87 -19.59
N SER A 354 12.69 5.51 -19.68
CA SER A 354 13.38 6.08 -18.52
C SER A 354 12.61 7.23 -17.88
N ALA A 355 11.99 8.09 -18.71
CA ALA A 355 11.14 9.19 -18.26
C ALA A 355 9.87 8.67 -17.56
N LEU A 356 9.23 7.63 -18.09
CA LEU A 356 8.06 6.99 -17.49
C LEU A 356 8.42 6.29 -16.17
N ALA A 357 9.57 5.62 -16.10
CA ALA A 357 10.05 4.99 -14.87
C ALA A 357 10.32 6.02 -13.77
N GLU A 358 10.99 7.13 -14.09
CA GLU A 358 11.24 8.21 -13.15
C GLU A 358 9.94 8.91 -12.70
N MET A 359 8.96 9.07 -13.59
CA MET A 359 7.65 9.61 -13.25
C MET A 359 6.90 8.74 -12.24
N LEU A 360 6.81 7.41 -12.45
CA LEU A 360 6.17 6.51 -11.48
C LEU A 360 6.92 6.48 -10.15
N ARG A 361 8.25 6.56 -10.18
CA ARG A 361 9.06 6.65 -8.96
C ARG A 361 8.70 7.90 -8.15
N ARG A 362 8.53 9.06 -8.79
CA ARG A 362 8.10 10.29 -8.11
C ARG A 362 6.70 10.16 -7.53
N ARG A 363 5.75 9.60 -8.30
CA ARG A 363 4.38 9.36 -7.84
C ARG A 363 4.35 8.53 -6.55
N ARG A 364 5.23 7.53 -6.42
CA ARG A 364 5.40 6.75 -5.18
C ARG A 364 6.16 7.48 -4.09
N ALA A 365 7.26 8.17 -4.41
CA ALA A 365 8.03 8.93 -3.41
C ALA A 365 7.21 10.03 -2.72
N THR A 366 6.23 10.61 -3.41
CA THR A 366 5.33 11.62 -2.83
C THR A 366 4.24 11.05 -1.93
N GLY A 367 4.14 9.71 -1.78
CA GLY A 367 3.07 9.10 -0.99
C GLY A 367 1.72 9.27 -1.69
N GLY A 368 1.55 8.60 -2.84
CA GLY A 368 0.32 8.70 -3.65
C GLY A 368 -0.93 8.42 -2.80
N PRO A 369 -2.11 8.92 -3.17
CA PRO A 369 -3.28 8.76 -2.29
C PRO A 369 -3.71 7.30 -2.12
N ALA A 370 -3.22 6.40 -2.98
CA ALA A 370 -3.25 4.96 -2.78
C ALA A 370 -2.47 4.47 -1.55
N GLU A 371 -1.23 4.94 -1.35
CA GLU A 371 -0.41 4.61 -0.17
C GLU A 371 -1.01 5.23 1.10
N GLN A 372 -1.54 6.45 1.02
CA GLN A 372 -2.26 7.09 2.13
C GLN A 372 -3.51 6.32 2.53
N THR A 373 -4.24 5.80 1.55
CA THR A 373 -5.41 4.95 1.74
C THR A 373 -5.01 3.66 2.44
N PHE A 374 -3.97 2.96 1.97
CA PHE A 374 -3.45 1.76 2.62
C PHE A 374 -2.99 2.05 4.06
N ALA A 375 -2.29 3.17 4.27
CA ALA A 375 -1.83 3.61 5.58
C ALA A 375 -2.97 3.88 6.56
N THR A 376 -4.04 4.51 6.08
CA THR A 376 -5.22 4.79 6.90
C THR A 376 -5.96 3.51 7.27
N LEU A 377 -6.03 2.54 6.36
CA LEU A 377 -6.83 1.31 6.55
C LEU A 377 -6.12 0.22 7.35
N VAL A 378 -4.83 0.08 7.14
CA VAL A 378 -4.02 -0.99 7.75
C VAL A 378 -3.21 -0.44 8.94
N GLY A 379 -3.18 0.88 9.14
CA GLY A 379 -2.31 1.53 10.13
C GLY A 379 -0.83 1.48 9.72
N LEU A 380 -0.57 1.27 8.43
CA LEU A 380 0.74 0.97 7.86
C LEU A 380 1.13 1.97 6.81
N GLU A 381 2.04 2.90 7.13
CA GLU A 381 2.61 3.76 6.11
C GLU A 381 3.60 2.96 5.25
N LEU A 382 3.08 2.31 4.21
CA LEU A 382 3.89 1.67 3.17
C LEU A 382 4.53 2.75 2.32
N ARG A 383 5.65 3.30 2.79
CA ARG A 383 6.61 3.97 1.93
C ARG A 383 7.70 2.95 1.66
N PRO A 384 7.74 2.29 0.49
CA PRO A 384 8.82 1.37 0.19
C PRO A 384 10.14 2.16 0.23
N ARG A 385 10.84 2.06 1.36
CA ARG A 385 12.18 2.62 1.49
C ARG A 385 13.06 1.78 0.57
N LYS A 386 14.13 2.38 0.06
CA LYS A 386 15.14 1.65 -0.70
C LYS A 386 14.72 1.13 -2.09
N MET A 387 13.66 1.63 -2.72
CA MET A 387 13.29 1.21 -4.10
C MET A 387 14.39 1.49 -5.12
N ARG A 388 15.08 2.62 -4.97
CA ARG A 388 16.17 3.03 -5.87
C ARG A 388 17.36 2.10 -5.69
N GLU A 389 17.71 1.84 -4.44
CA GLU A 389 18.77 0.97 -3.97
C GLU A 389 18.54 -0.46 -4.45
N ALA A 390 17.31 -0.98 -4.32
CA ALA A 390 16.92 -2.27 -4.88
C ALA A 390 17.08 -2.32 -6.39
N ALA A 391 16.64 -1.29 -7.13
CA ALA A 391 16.84 -1.24 -8.58
C ALA A 391 18.33 -1.26 -8.97
N VAL A 392 19.17 -0.52 -8.23
CA VAL A 392 20.64 -0.53 -8.44
C VAL A 392 21.24 -1.89 -8.14
N LEU A 393 20.79 -2.57 -7.07
CA LEU A 393 21.22 -3.93 -6.76
C LEU A 393 20.90 -4.89 -7.91
N TRP A 394 19.66 -4.86 -8.41
CA TRP A 394 19.23 -5.74 -9.51
C TRP A 394 19.97 -5.46 -10.82
N GLU A 395 20.22 -4.19 -11.15
CA GLU A 395 21.02 -3.79 -12.31
C GLU A 395 22.44 -4.36 -12.22
N ARG A 396 23.15 -4.09 -11.11
CA ARG A 396 24.52 -4.59 -10.90
C ARG A 396 24.60 -6.10 -10.83
N LEU A 397 23.62 -6.75 -10.21
CA LEU A 397 23.54 -8.21 -10.17
C LEU A 397 23.34 -8.76 -11.58
N THR A 398 22.49 -8.14 -12.41
CA THR A 398 22.31 -8.54 -13.81
C THR A 398 23.61 -8.45 -14.58
N GLU A 399 24.37 -7.36 -14.43
CA GLU A 399 25.67 -7.17 -15.09
C GLU A 399 26.71 -8.20 -14.66
N ALA A 400 26.71 -8.57 -13.37
CA ALA A 400 27.71 -9.46 -12.79
C ALA A 400 27.45 -10.95 -13.11
N VAL A 401 26.20 -11.41 -13.00
CA VAL A 401 25.87 -12.85 -13.05
C VAL A 401 24.89 -13.23 -14.17
N GLY A 402 24.36 -12.26 -14.92
CA GLY A 402 23.36 -12.49 -15.97
C GLY A 402 21.94 -12.73 -15.44
N THR A 403 20.99 -12.85 -16.36
CA THR A 403 19.54 -12.92 -16.04
C THR A 403 19.14 -14.19 -15.30
N ASP A 404 19.76 -15.34 -15.62
CA ASP A 404 19.37 -16.63 -15.06
C ASP A 404 19.75 -16.74 -13.57
N ALA A 405 20.98 -16.37 -13.23
CA ALA A 405 21.44 -16.35 -11.84
C ALA A 405 20.74 -15.25 -11.03
N ARG A 406 20.50 -14.07 -11.63
CA ARG A 406 19.72 -12.99 -11.01
C ARG A 406 18.33 -13.48 -10.61
N ASP A 407 17.59 -14.12 -11.52
CA ASP A 407 16.21 -14.54 -11.23
C ASP A 407 16.16 -15.81 -10.37
N GLY A 408 17.28 -16.56 -10.30
CA GLY A 408 17.46 -17.65 -9.34
C GLY A 408 17.35 -17.24 -7.87
N VAL A 409 17.57 -15.95 -7.56
CA VAL A 409 17.37 -15.36 -6.23
C VAL A 409 15.94 -15.55 -5.71
N TRP A 410 14.95 -15.67 -6.60
CA TRP A 410 13.55 -15.87 -6.20
C TRP A 410 13.21 -17.32 -5.82
N GLN A 411 14.11 -18.28 -5.98
CA GLN A 411 13.82 -19.70 -5.70
C GLN A 411 13.46 -19.97 -4.23
N HIS A 412 14.02 -19.19 -3.30
CA HIS A 412 13.76 -19.34 -1.87
C HIS A 412 13.87 -17.99 -1.14
N PRO A 413 13.05 -17.70 -0.11
CA PRO A 413 13.14 -16.46 0.66
C PRO A 413 14.54 -16.17 1.22
N ASP A 414 15.27 -17.19 1.65
CA ASP A 414 16.61 -17.05 2.25
C ASP A 414 17.71 -16.64 1.25
N LEU A 415 17.42 -16.71 -0.05
CA LEU A 415 18.34 -16.24 -1.10
C LEU A 415 18.19 -14.75 -1.37
N LEU A 416 17.12 -14.12 -0.87
CA LEU A 416 16.90 -12.70 -1.07
C LEU A 416 17.98 -11.86 -0.39
N PRO A 417 18.40 -10.75 -1.01
CA PRO A 417 19.21 -9.75 -0.32
C PRO A 417 18.43 -9.15 0.87
N SER A 418 19.16 -8.88 1.94
CA SER A 418 18.65 -8.18 3.12
C SER A 418 18.55 -6.67 2.89
N ALA A 419 17.94 -5.94 3.83
CA ALA A 419 17.92 -4.49 3.81
C ALA A 419 19.34 -3.86 3.80
N ALA A 420 20.32 -4.52 4.43
CA ALA A 420 21.72 -4.08 4.45
C ALA A 420 22.41 -4.31 3.09
N ASP A 421 22.07 -5.40 2.40
CA ASP A 421 22.57 -5.67 1.05
C ASP A 421 22.05 -4.65 0.03
N LEU A 422 20.85 -4.06 0.25
CA LEU A 422 20.38 -2.94 -0.57
C LEU A 422 21.28 -1.70 -0.45
N ASP A 423 21.83 -1.43 0.74
CA ASP A 423 22.72 -0.30 0.98
C ASP A 423 24.12 -0.57 0.40
N GLU A 424 24.62 -1.81 0.54
CA GLU A 424 25.92 -2.26 0.03
C GLU A 424 25.78 -3.52 -0.84
N PRO A 425 25.47 -3.37 -2.15
CA PRO A 425 25.20 -4.50 -3.03
C PRO A 425 26.41 -5.41 -3.30
N ALA A 426 27.64 -4.91 -3.12
CA ALA A 426 28.85 -5.65 -3.48
C ALA A 426 28.95 -6.98 -2.74
N GLY A 427 28.69 -6.98 -1.43
CA GLY A 427 28.76 -8.19 -0.62
C GLY A 427 27.75 -9.26 -1.05
N PHE A 428 26.55 -8.87 -1.48
CA PHE A 428 25.56 -9.81 -2.00
C PHE A 428 25.96 -10.37 -3.37
N ILE A 429 26.45 -9.51 -4.26
CA ILE A 429 26.91 -9.90 -5.60
C ILE A 429 28.09 -10.88 -5.49
N ASP A 430 29.05 -10.64 -4.60
CA ASP A 430 30.17 -11.54 -4.37
C ASP A 430 29.71 -12.93 -3.90
N ARG A 431 28.69 -13.01 -3.02
CA ARG A 431 28.08 -14.29 -2.62
C ARG A 431 27.44 -15.03 -3.80
N MET A 432 26.81 -14.29 -4.71
CA MET A 432 26.18 -14.84 -5.91
C MET A 432 27.19 -15.30 -6.97
N ILE A 433 28.33 -14.59 -7.12
CA ILE A 433 29.42 -14.98 -8.03
C ILE A 433 30.20 -16.18 -7.45
N GLY A 434 30.52 -16.12 -6.16
CA GLY A 434 31.38 -17.08 -5.48
C GLY A 434 30.71 -18.43 -5.23
N GLY A 435 29.38 -18.45 -5.03
CA GLY A 435 28.62 -19.66 -4.68
C GLY A 435 29.07 -20.24 -3.34
N ASP A 436 28.43 -19.85 -2.24
CA ASP A 436 28.69 -20.30 -0.85
C ASP A 436 30.03 -21.01 -0.61
N THR A 437 31.14 -20.30 -0.80
CA THR A 437 32.49 -20.83 -0.54
C THR A 437 32.84 -20.81 0.94
N SER A 438 31.92 -20.39 1.82
CA SER A 438 32.17 -20.31 3.26
C SER A 438 32.58 -21.67 3.86
N GLY A 439 32.01 -22.77 3.33
CA GLY A 439 32.41 -24.14 3.64
C GLY A 439 33.73 -24.58 3.00
N ILE A 440 34.10 -24.00 1.87
CA ILE A 440 35.35 -24.32 1.16
C ILE A 440 36.53 -23.60 1.80
N ASP A 441 36.38 -22.32 2.16
CA ASP A 441 37.42 -21.51 2.81
C ASP A 441 37.75 -22.08 4.20
N SER A 442 36.73 -22.44 4.98
CA SER A 442 36.94 -23.11 6.27
C SER A 442 37.58 -24.50 6.16
N ALA A 443 37.23 -25.27 5.11
CA ALA A 443 37.89 -26.54 4.81
C ALA A 443 39.34 -26.36 4.34
N PHE A 444 39.63 -25.30 3.59
CA PHE A 444 40.98 -24.95 3.14
C PHE A 444 41.86 -24.52 4.32
N GLU A 445 41.34 -23.69 5.22
CA GLU A 445 42.02 -23.28 6.44
C GLU A 445 42.30 -24.47 7.37
N GLN A 446 41.36 -25.40 7.52
CA GLN A 446 41.58 -26.64 8.26
C GLN A 446 42.67 -27.51 7.60
N ALA A 447 42.63 -27.68 6.28
CA ALA A 447 43.62 -28.46 5.56
C ALA A 447 45.04 -27.86 5.68
N ILE A 448 45.17 -26.53 5.66
CA ILE A 448 46.44 -25.84 5.89
C ILE A 448 46.92 -26.07 7.33
N ALA A 449 46.02 -25.93 8.32
CA ALA A 449 46.36 -26.14 9.73
C ALA A 449 46.80 -27.59 10.03
N ASP A 450 46.21 -28.58 9.36
CA ASP A 450 46.58 -29.99 9.50
C ASP A 450 47.93 -30.30 8.84
N LEU A 451 48.22 -29.72 7.67
CA LEU A 451 49.54 -29.82 7.02
C LEU A 451 50.66 -29.18 7.85
N GLU A 452 50.39 -28.05 8.49
CA GLU A 452 51.37 -27.40 9.39
C GLU A 452 51.64 -28.23 10.65
N LYS A 453 50.65 -28.96 11.16
CA LYS A 453 50.84 -29.92 12.26
C LYS A 453 51.67 -31.11 11.84
N GLU A 454 51.40 -31.72 10.68
CA GLU A 454 52.19 -32.84 10.17
C GLU A 454 53.65 -32.46 9.90
N GLN A 455 53.91 -31.23 9.45
CA GLN A 455 55.29 -30.73 9.29
C GLN A 455 56.01 -30.47 10.62
N ARG A 456 55.27 -30.11 11.68
CA ARG A 456 55.83 -29.97 13.03
C ARG A 456 56.13 -31.31 13.69
N ASP A 457 55.37 -32.35 13.35
CA ASP A 457 55.49 -33.70 13.92
C ASP A 457 56.31 -34.68 13.04
N GLY A 458 57.11 -34.16 12.10
CA GLY A 458 58.00 -34.96 11.23
C GLY A 458 58.96 -35.88 12.00
N PRO A 459 59.38 -37.02 11.40
CA PRO A 459 59.69 -38.25 12.12
C PRO A 459 60.92 -38.09 13.01
N THR A 460 60.75 -38.43 14.29
CA THR A 460 61.87 -38.67 15.20
C THR A 460 62.70 -39.80 14.59
N LYS A 461 63.87 -39.47 14.02
CA LYS A 461 64.88 -40.44 13.61
C LYS A 461 65.12 -41.38 14.79
N ARG A 462 64.70 -42.65 14.66
CA ARG A 462 65.30 -43.74 15.41
C ARG A 462 66.72 -43.89 14.85
N GLU A 463 67.68 -43.30 15.53
CA GLU A 463 69.07 -43.73 15.38
C GLU A 463 69.20 -45.06 16.12
N ASP A 464 69.66 -46.06 15.38
CA ASP A 464 69.87 -47.43 15.82
C ASP A 464 70.95 -47.47 16.93
N ASP A 465 70.63 -48.19 18.00
CA ASP A 465 71.60 -48.62 19.01
C ASP A 465 72.54 -49.68 18.39
N GLU A 466 73.77 -49.29 18.08
CA GLU A 466 74.93 -50.20 18.01
C GLU A 466 75.74 -50.12 19.33
N GLU A 467 76.10 -51.30 19.83
CA GLU A 467 77.08 -51.63 20.88
C GLU A 467 76.71 -51.40 22.36
N SER A 468 76.19 -52.47 23.01
CA SER A 468 76.98 -53.36 23.89
C SER A 468 76.16 -54.54 24.43
#